data_AF-A0A840HAJ3-F1
#
_entry.id   AF-A0A840HAJ3-F1
#
_cell.length_a   1.000
_cell.length_b   1.000
_cell.length_c   1.000
_cell.angle_alpha   90.00
_cell.angle_beta   90.00
_cell.angle_gamma   90.00
#
_symmetry.space_group_name_H-M   'P 1'
#
loop_
_entity.id
_entity.type
_entity.pdbx_description
1 polymer ?
#
loop_
_entity_poly.entity_id
_entity_poly.type
_entity_poly.pdbx_seq_one_letter_code
_entity_poly.pdbx_strand_id
1 'polypeptide(L)'
;MQIPNQAVSLRIFIGESDHFDGKPLYEAIVMTARERHLAGATVLRGPMGFGKSSRLHTSKILRLSEDLPLLIEIVDSEDNINAFLPILDGMMSSGLITLEKVQVLQYGAKVAS
;
A
#
# COMPACT_ATOMS: atom_id res chain seq x y z
N MET A 1 -6.34 -18.95 -7.06
CA MET A 1 -6.71 -17.54 -7.29
C MET A 1 -6.17 -17.15 -8.66
N GLN A 2 -6.93 -16.41 -9.47
CA GLN A 2 -6.49 -15.93 -10.78
C GLN A 2 -6.75 -14.42 -10.83
N ILE A 3 -5.77 -13.65 -11.29
CA ILE A 3 -5.94 -12.21 -11.54
C ILE A 3 -6.30 -12.05 -13.02
N PRO A 4 -7.31 -11.22 -13.36
CA PRO A 4 -7.59 -10.90 -14.76
C PRO A 4 -6.38 -10.26 -15.46
N ASN A 5 -6.32 -10.39 -16.79
CA ASN A 5 -5.28 -9.74 -17.59
C ASN A 5 -5.31 -8.21 -17.43
N GLN A 6 -6.50 -7.61 -17.31
CA GLN A 6 -6.66 -6.21 -16.96
C GLN A 6 -6.92 -6.09 -15.46
N ALA A 7 -6.03 -5.40 -14.76
CA ALA A 7 -6.04 -5.28 -13.31
C ALA A 7 -5.73 -3.83 -12.90
N VAL A 8 -5.75 -3.58 -11.60
CA VAL A 8 -5.38 -2.29 -11.01
C VAL A 8 -4.24 -2.49 -10.03
N SER A 9 -3.21 -1.64 -10.11
CA SER A 9 -2.20 -1.48 -9.07
C SER A 9 -2.67 -0.41 -8.08
N LEU A 10 -2.94 -0.85 -6.85
CA LEU A 10 -3.20 -0.02 -5.68
C LEU A 10 -1.86 0.23 -4.98
N ARG A 11 -1.51 1.51 -4.84
CA ARG A 11 -0.30 1.96 -4.14
C ARG A 11 -0.66 2.83 -2.96
N ILE A 12 -0.14 2.46 -1.80
CA ILE A 12 -0.43 3.09 -0.51
C ILE A 12 0.88 3.60 0.08
N PHE A 13 0.98 4.91 0.28
CA PHE A 13 2.16 5.59 0.80
C PHE A 13 1.89 6.07 2.22
N ILE A 14 2.69 5.58 3.17
CA ILE A 14 2.56 5.87 4.61
C ILE A 14 3.94 6.08 5.23
N GLY A 15 3.97 6.57 6.47
CA GLY A 15 5.16 6.58 7.31
C GLY A 15 5.39 5.22 7.96
N GLU A 16 6.65 4.90 8.26
CA GLU A 16 7.02 3.71 9.02
C GLU A 16 6.49 3.75 10.46
N SER A 17 6.34 4.94 11.02
CA SER A 17 5.85 5.19 12.36
C SER A 17 4.32 5.19 12.46
N ASP A 18 3.60 5.00 11.36
CA ASP A 18 2.14 4.93 11.37
C ASP A 18 1.66 3.63 12.01
N HIS A 19 0.59 3.70 12.82
CA HIS A 19 0.06 2.55 13.57
C HIS A 19 -1.46 2.44 13.43
N PHE A 20 -1.95 1.20 13.50
CA PHE A 20 -3.37 0.85 13.56
C PHE A 20 -3.56 -0.19 14.66
N ASP A 21 -4.45 0.08 15.63
CA ASP A 21 -4.71 -0.79 16.79
C ASP A 21 -3.44 -1.28 17.52
N GLY A 22 -2.46 -0.39 17.69
CA GLY A 22 -1.19 -0.68 18.37
C GLY A 22 -0.19 -1.51 17.57
N LYS A 23 -0.46 -1.78 16.29
CA LYS A 23 0.44 -2.48 15.36
C LYS A 23 0.94 -1.52 14.27
N PRO A 24 2.10 -1.77 13.66
CA PRO A 24 2.54 -1.00 12.49
C PRO A 24 1.49 -1.04 11.37
N LEU A 25 1.14 0.12 10.83
CA LEU A 25 0.04 0.27 9.87
C LEU A 25 0.28 -0.58 8.60
N TYR A 26 1.53 -0.63 8.11
CA TYR A 26 1.86 -1.43 6.92
C TYR A 26 1.58 -2.92 7.14
N GLU A 27 1.87 -3.44 8.34
CA GLU A 27 1.65 -4.84 8.68
C GLU A 27 0.16 -5.12 8.77
N ALA A 28 -0.60 -4.24 9.43
CA ALA A 28 -2.04 -4.33 9.52
C ALA A 28 -2.69 -4.37 8.13
N ILE A 29 -2.30 -3.46 7.22
CA ILE A 29 -2.82 -3.40 5.84
C ILE A 29 -2.54 -4.71 5.09
N VAL A 30 -1.31 -5.22 5.15
CA VAL A 30 -0.94 -6.48 4.46
C VAL A 30 -1.72 -7.67 5.01
N MET A 31 -1.89 -7.73 6.33
CA MET A 31 -2.65 -8.82 6.97
C MET A 31 -4.13 -8.75 6.60
N THR A 32 -4.74 -7.56 6.62
CA THR A 32 -6.12 -7.38 6.19
C THR A 32 -6.30 -7.69 4.70
N ALA A 33 -5.37 -7.27 3.83
CA ALA A 33 -5.39 -7.63 2.41
C ALA A 33 -5.37 -9.16 2.21
N ARG A 34 -4.54 -9.87 2.98
CA ARG A 34 -4.48 -11.34 2.98
C ARG A 34 -5.79 -11.97 3.47
N GLU A 35 -6.37 -11.45 4.55
CA GLU A 35 -7.67 -11.91 5.10
C GLU A 35 -8.82 -11.68 4.11
N ARG A 36 -8.75 -10.61 3.31
CA ARG A 36 -9.68 -10.31 2.21
C ARG A 36 -9.38 -11.07 0.93
N HIS A 37 -8.43 -12.00 0.96
CA HIS A 37 -8.06 -12.84 -0.18
C HIS A 37 -7.66 -12.04 -1.41
N LEU A 38 -6.97 -10.91 -1.22
CA LEU A 38 -6.31 -10.23 -2.33
C LEU A 38 -5.13 -11.06 -2.83
N ALA A 39 -4.81 -10.89 -4.12
CA ALA A 39 -3.89 -11.74 -4.84
C ALA A 39 -2.43 -11.67 -4.33
N GLY A 40 -2.06 -10.56 -3.71
CA GLY A 40 -0.76 -10.35 -3.09
C GLY A 40 -0.54 -8.90 -2.69
N ALA A 41 0.43 -8.68 -1.81
CA ALA A 41 0.89 -7.35 -1.42
C ALA A 41 2.41 -7.34 -1.32
N THR A 42 3.04 -6.26 -1.75
CA THR A 42 4.48 -6.03 -1.63
C THR A 42 4.72 -4.76 -0.84
N VAL A 43 5.65 -4.78 0.11
CA VAL A 43 6.05 -3.60 0.88
C VAL A 43 7.47 -3.20 0.49
N LEU A 44 7.66 -1.94 0.14
CA LEU A 44 8.95 -1.33 -0.17
C LEU A 44 9.23 -0.21 0.84
N ARG A 45 10.45 -0.19 1.38
CA ARG A 45 10.94 0.89 2.25
C ARG A 45 11.83 1.82 1.43
N GLY A 46 11.46 3.10 1.36
CA GLY A 46 12.27 4.12 0.73
C GLY A 46 13.35 4.64 1.69
N PRO A 47 14.53 5.03 1.18
CA PRO A 47 15.57 5.63 2.03
C PRO A 47 15.25 7.06 2.46
N MET A 48 14.28 7.71 1.80
CA MET A 48 13.91 9.12 2.02
C MET A 48 12.57 9.43 1.35
N GLY A 49 11.77 10.36 1.91
CA GLY A 49 10.54 10.85 1.32
C GLY A 49 10.05 12.15 1.97
N PHE A 50 9.10 12.83 1.32
CA PHE A 50 8.40 14.01 1.84
C PHE A 50 6.92 13.95 1.47
N GLY A 51 6.05 14.55 2.29
CA GLY A 51 4.60 14.52 2.04
C GLY A 51 3.81 15.35 3.04
N LYS A 52 2.49 15.45 2.83
CA LYS A 52 1.58 16.28 3.63
C LYS A 52 1.47 15.79 5.10
N SER A 53 1.64 14.49 5.33
CA SER A 53 1.65 13.86 6.65
C SER A 53 3.00 13.94 7.37
N SER A 54 4.07 14.38 6.69
CA SER A 54 5.31 14.84 7.34
C SER A 54 4.98 16.17 8.02
N ARG A 55 4.33 16.07 9.18
CA ARG A 55 3.79 17.20 9.91
C ARG A 55 4.90 18.23 10.13
N LEU A 56 4.72 19.38 9.51
CA LEU A 56 4.96 20.73 10.05
C LEU A 56 5.58 20.74 11.45
N HIS A 57 6.87 20.41 11.56
CA HIS A 57 7.70 20.94 12.63
C HIS A 57 8.00 22.38 12.23
N THR A 58 7.11 23.25 12.68
CA THR A 58 7.17 24.70 12.51
C THR A 58 8.57 25.24 12.78
N SER A 59 9.03 26.05 11.83
CA SER A 59 10.01 27.14 11.90
C SER A 59 11.45 26.94 11.42
N LYS A 60 12.01 25.74 11.25
CA LYS A 60 13.38 25.64 10.73
C LYS A 60 13.61 24.37 9.90
N ILE A 61 13.82 24.61 8.60
CA ILE A 61 14.55 23.75 7.67
C ILE A 61 13.77 22.49 7.28
N LEU A 62 13.85 22.16 5.99
CA LEU A 62 13.46 20.86 5.42
C LEU A 62 14.17 19.74 6.20
N ARG A 63 13.61 19.34 7.35
CA ARG A 63 14.04 18.13 8.03
C ARG A 63 13.58 16.99 7.15
N LEU A 64 14.54 16.40 6.47
CA LEU A 64 14.42 15.05 5.95
C LEU A 64 13.75 14.21 7.05
N SER A 65 12.60 13.64 6.74
CA SER A 65 11.80 12.87 7.70
C SER A 65 12.67 11.75 8.27
N GLU A 66 12.84 11.69 9.60
CA GLU A 66 13.40 10.50 10.27
C GLU A 66 12.46 9.31 10.13
N ASP A 67 11.16 9.59 9.91
CA ASP A 67 10.15 8.60 9.58
C ASP A 67 10.25 8.22 8.11
N LEU A 68 10.73 7.00 7.85
CA LEU A 68 10.98 6.49 6.50
C LEU A 68 9.68 6.19 5.76
N PRO A 69 9.58 6.53 4.46
CA PRO A 69 8.38 6.22 3.70
C PRO A 69 8.29 4.72 3.39
N LEU A 70 7.09 4.17 3.57
CA LEU A 70 6.73 2.84 3.11
C LEU A 70 5.74 2.94 1.95
N LEU A 71 5.94 2.12 0.93
CA LEU A 71 5.01 1.89 -0.16
C LEU A 71 4.49 0.46 -0.06
N ILE A 72 3.17 0.31 0.02
CA ILE A 72 2.49 -0.98 -0.09
C ILE A 72 1.82 -1.01 -1.47
N GLU A 73 2.16 -2.01 -2.27
CA GLU A 73 1.59 -2.24 -3.59
C GLU A 73 0.77 -3.54 -3.62
N ILE A 74 -0.45 -3.44 -4.13
CA ILE A 74 -1.39 -4.56 -4.29
C ILE A 74 -1.88 -4.53 -5.74
N VAL A 75 -1.74 -5.64 -6.46
CA VAL A 75 -2.27 -5.78 -7.83
C VAL A 75 -3.37 -6.82 -7.83
N ASP A 76 -4.58 -6.42 -8.22
CA ASP A 76 -5.74 -7.31 -8.28
C ASP A 76 -6.78 -6.79 -9.29
N SER A 77 -7.86 -7.53 -9.48
CA SER A 77 -9.04 -7.06 -10.20
C SER A 77 -9.58 -5.76 -9.59
N GLU A 78 -10.15 -4.91 -10.45
CA GLU A 78 -10.74 -3.64 -10.04
C GLU A 78 -11.83 -3.84 -8.98
N ASP A 79 -12.64 -4.90 -9.09
CA ASP A 79 -13.68 -5.24 -8.12
C ASP A 79 -13.12 -5.57 -6.74
N ASN A 80 -12.06 -6.38 -6.68
CA ASN A 80 -11.40 -6.73 -5.42
C ASN A 80 -10.76 -5.50 -4.76
N ILE A 81 -10.11 -4.65 -5.55
CA ILE A 81 -9.53 -3.39 -5.04
C ILE A 81 -10.64 -2.47 -4.52
N ASN A 82 -11.72 -2.28 -5.28
CA ASN A 82 -12.84 -1.44 -4.86
C ASN A 82 -13.52 -1.94 -3.59
N ALA A 83 -13.62 -3.26 -3.40
CA ALA A 83 -14.13 -3.84 -2.15
C ALA A 83 -13.18 -3.63 -0.95
N PHE A 84 -11.87 -3.52 -1.21
CA PHE A 84 -10.87 -3.29 -0.17
C PHE A 84 -10.75 -1.82 0.26
N LEU A 85 -10.98 -0.88 -0.66
CA LEU A 85 -10.80 0.57 -0.40
C LEU A 85 -11.54 1.10 0.84
N PRO A 86 -12.82 0.77 1.11
CA PRO A 86 -13.50 1.25 2.32
C PRO A 86 -12.89 0.73 3.62
N ILE A 87 -12.32 -0.47 3.59
CA ILE A 87 -11.64 -1.06 4.75
C ILE A 87 -10.33 -0.33 4.97
N LEU A 88 -9.56 -0.10 3.91
CA LEU A 88 -8.31 0.65 3.94
C LEU A 88 -8.52 2.08 4.46
N ASP A 89 -9.57 2.76 4.00
CA ASP A 89 -9.93 4.11 4.45
C ASP A 89 -10.18 4.17 5.97
N GLY A 90 -10.84 3.14 6.53
CA GLY A 90 -11.03 3.02 7.97
C GLY A 90 -9.76 2.77 8.78
N MET A 91 -8.68 2.31 8.14
CA MET A 91 -7.38 2.05 8.78
C MET A 91 -6.43 3.24 8.71
N MET A 92 -6.60 4.12 7.72
CA MET A 92 -5.66 5.20 7.43
C MET A 92 -6.12 6.53 8.03
N SER A 93 -5.28 7.13 8.89
CA SER A 93 -5.49 8.50 9.37
C SER A 93 -4.92 9.56 8.43
N SER A 94 -3.87 9.22 7.68
CA SER A 94 -3.21 10.08 6.71
C SER A 94 -2.36 9.26 5.75
N GLY A 95 -2.04 9.81 4.57
CA GLY A 95 -1.19 9.16 3.59
C GLY A 95 -1.57 9.56 2.18
N LEU A 96 -1.07 8.82 1.20
CA LEU A 96 -1.48 8.93 -0.19
C LEU A 96 -1.86 7.54 -0.71
N ILE A 97 -2.98 7.46 -1.42
CA ILE A 97 -3.43 6.27 -2.13
C ILE A 97 -3.53 6.62 -3.61
N THR A 98 -3.01 5.75 -4.48
CA THR A 98 -3.18 5.89 -5.93
C THR A 98 -3.59 4.57 -6.56
N LEU A 99 -4.32 4.65 -7.67
CA LEU A 99 -4.71 3.52 -8.50
C LEU A 99 -4.16 3.72 -9.91
N GLU A 100 -3.64 2.66 -10.51
CA GLU A 100 -3.16 2.67 -11.89
C GLU A 100 -3.64 1.41 -12.63
N LYS A 101 -4.12 1.56 -13.87
CA LYS A 101 -4.49 0.40 -14.69
C LYS A 101 -3.22 -0.32 -15.15
N VAL A 102 -3.19 -1.64 -14.97
CA VAL A 102 -2.05 -2.47 -15.35
C VAL A 102 -2.50 -3.70 -16.14
N GLN A 103 -1.58 -4.26 -16.93
CA GLN A 103 -1.78 -5.53 -17.61
C GLN A 103 -0.97 -6.64 -16.94
N VAL A 104 -1.65 -7.66 -16.40
CA VAL A 104 -1.00 -8.82 -15.78
C VAL A 104 -0.67 -9.84 -16.85
N LEU A 105 0.64 -10.06 -17.05
CA LEU A 105 1.16 -11.01 -18.03
C LEU A 105 1.32 -12.43 -17.46
N GLN A 106 1.62 -12.53 -16.17
CA GLN A 106 1.86 -13.80 -15.48
C GLN A 106 1.51 -13.64 -14.00
N TYR A 107 0.75 -14.59 -13.46
CA TYR A 107 0.48 -14.69 -12.04
C TYR A 107 0.55 -16.16 -11.61
N GLY A 108 1.35 -16.46 -10.59
CA GLY A 108 1.69 -17.83 -10.19
C GLY A 108 2.76 -18.49 -11.06
N ALA A 109 3.15 -19.72 -10.70
CA ALA A 109 4.18 -20.46 -11.40
C ALA A 109 3.74 -20.86 -12.82
N LYS A 110 4.61 -20.65 -13.82
CA LYS A 110 4.51 -21.42 -15.06
C LYS A 110 4.81 -22.87 -14.70
N VAL A 111 3.81 -23.74 -14.79
CA VAL A 111 4.08 -25.18 -14.77
C VAL A 111 4.91 -25.44 -16.02
N ALA A 112 6.19 -25.78 -15.83
CA ALA A 112 7.05 -26.21 -16.93
C ALA A 112 6.44 -27.51 -17.49
N SER A 113 6.04 -27.48 -18.76
CA SER A 113 5.70 -28.65 -19.56
C SER A 113 6.96 -29.38 -20.01
#